data_AF-A0A7C1XD70-F1
#
_entry.id   AF-A0A7C1XD70-F1
#
_cell.length_a   1.000
_cell.length_b   1.000
_cell.length_c   1.000
_cell.angle_alpha   90.00
_cell.angle_beta   90.00
_cell.angle_gamma   90.00
#
_symmetry.space_group_name_H-M   'P 1'
#
loop_
_entity.id
_entity.type
_entity.pdbx_description
1 polymer ?
#
loop_
_entity_poly.entity_id
_entity_poly.type
_entity_poly.pdbx_seq_one_letter_code
_entity_poly.pdbx_strand_id
1 'polypeptide(L)'
;MDFERTQHVGHYGVVFTLIHFTVQPDDAASLRTINLPEITKGHFEVIRLIEETYERMLAQGRPCRMVLAVSQPVSRNSADMLNDQRATIGTLVGSIGGKLASPLGSIAEKIAGTTSASATKNRLPTFHSGDVIVSIDAQVSGGIGPQRSSASLILKVNGGR
;
A
#
# COMPACT_ATOMS: atom_id res chain seq x y z
N MET A 1 1.31 19.08 -2.57
CA MET A 1 1.94 17.73 -2.55
C MET A 1 2.77 17.46 -3.80
N ASP A 2 4.01 17.01 -3.61
CA ASP A 2 4.88 16.50 -4.68
C ASP A 2 4.90 14.97 -4.69
N PHE A 3 5.06 14.37 -5.87
CA PHE A 3 5.07 12.93 -6.08
C PHE A 3 6.38 12.47 -6.73
N GLU A 4 7.20 11.78 -5.96
CA GLU A 4 8.42 11.12 -6.47
C GLU A 4 8.11 9.66 -6.80
N ARG A 5 8.56 9.19 -7.96
CA ARG A 5 8.28 7.83 -8.46
C ARG A 5 9.57 7.04 -8.60
N THR A 6 9.58 5.84 -8.05
CA THR A 6 10.68 4.87 -8.24
C THR A 6 10.11 3.51 -8.61
N GLN A 7 10.92 2.65 -9.24
CA GLN A 7 10.54 1.27 -9.53
C GLN A 7 11.29 0.30 -8.62
N HIS A 8 10.60 -0.77 -8.23
CA HIS A 8 11.16 -1.83 -7.40
C HIS A 8 10.68 -3.19 -7.88
N VAL A 9 11.61 -4.12 -8.10
CA VAL A 9 11.28 -5.51 -8.39
C VAL A 9 11.13 -6.24 -7.05
N GLY A 10 9.88 -6.55 -6.68
CA GLY A 10 9.56 -7.31 -5.49
C GLY A 10 9.75 -8.82 -5.69
N HIS A 11 9.37 -9.59 -4.66
CA HIS A 11 9.40 -11.05 -4.75
C HIS A 11 8.53 -11.58 -5.91
N TYR A 12 8.88 -12.77 -6.39
CA TYR A 12 8.16 -13.50 -7.46
C TYR A 12 8.03 -12.72 -8.79
N GLY A 13 8.95 -11.78 -9.02
CA GLY A 13 9.02 -10.98 -10.24
C GLY A 13 7.94 -9.91 -10.35
N VAL A 14 7.23 -9.59 -9.26
CA VAL A 14 6.22 -8.53 -9.27
C VAL A 14 6.92 -7.18 -9.22
N VAL A 15 6.74 -6.36 -10.26
CA VAL A 15 7.31 -5.02 -10.35
C VAL A 15 6.34 -4.02 -9.73
N PHE A 16 6.85 -3.15 -8.85
CA PHE A 16 6.10 -2.08 -8.20
C PHE A 16 6.62 -0.71 -8.64
N THR A 17 5.70 0.21 -8.92
CA THR A 17 5.96 1.64 -8.88
C THR A 17 5.68 2.13 -7.46
N LEU A 18 6.69 2.72 -6.82
CA LEU A 18 6.57 3.37 -5.53
C LEU A 18 6.37 4.86 -5.74
N ILE A 19 5.32 5.41 -5.15
CA ILE A 19 4.95 6.81 -5.24
C ILE A 19 5.10 7.41 -3.84
N HIS A 20 6.13 8.22 -3.66
CA HIS A 20 6.44 8.90 -2.42
C HIS A 20 5.81 10.29 -2.44
N PHE A 21 5.08 10.62 -1.38
CA PHE A 21 4.51 11.95 -1.20
C PHE A 21 4.40 12.26 0.29
N THR A 22 4.35 13.55 0.61
CA THR A 22 4.09 14.02 1.98
C THR A 22 2.82 14.83 1.99
N VAL A 23 1.86 14.41 2.81
CA VAL A 23 0.63 15.16 3.06
C VAL A 23 0.95 16.21 4.12
N GLN A 24 1.01 17.47 3.69
CA GLN A 24 1.09 18.60 4.60
C GLN A 24 -0.29 18.86 5.25
N PRO A 25 -0.33 19.56 6.39
CA PRO A 25 -1.60 19.88 7.08
C PRO A 25 -2.66 20.51 6.17
N ASP A 26 -2.23 21.44 5.31
CA ASP A 26 -3.11 22.19 4.41
C ASP A 26 -3.48 21.38 3.16
N ASP A 27 -2.75 20.30 2.88
CA ASP A 27 -2.91 19.46 1.70
C ASP A 27 -3.95 18.35 1.92
N ALA A 28 -4.43 18.09 3.14
CA ALA A 28 -5.28 16.94 3.46
C ALA A 28 -6.55 16.84 2.60
N ALA A 29 -7.19 17.97 2.28
CA ALA A 29 -8.39 17.99 1.42
C ALA A 29 -8.08 17.58 -0.04
N SER A 30 -6.84 17.77 -0.48
CA SER A 30 -6.38 17.45 -1.84
C SER A 30 -6.11 15.95 -2.05
N LEU A 31 -6.18 15.12 -0.98
CA LEU A 31 -6.07 13.66 -1.11
C LEU A 31 -7.14 13.07 -2.05
N ARG A 32 -8.32 13.69 -2.09
CA ARG A 32 -9.46 13.26 -2.94
C ARG A 32 -9.23 13.48 -4.42
N THR A 33 -8.34 14.39 -4.77
CA THR A 33 -8.09 14.84 -6.14
C THR A 33 -6.74 14.37 -6.65
N ILE A 34 -6.07 13.45 -5.96
CA ILE A 34 -4.80 12.88 -6.41
C ILE A 34 -5.00 12.18 -7.75
N ASN A 35 -4.19 12.59 -8.73
CA ASN A 35 -4.10 11.92 -10.01
C ASN A 35 -3.02 10.83 -9.94
N LEU A 36 -3.44 9.57 -10.07
CA LEU A 36 -2.59 8.38 -10.07
C LEU A 36 -2.70 7.69 -11.44
N PRO A 37 -1.93 8.10 -12.45
CA PRO A 37 -2.01 7.52 -13.79
C PRO A 37 -1.67 6.01 -13.82
N GLU A 38 -0.99 5.50 -12.81
CA GLU A 38 -0.68 4.07 -12.62
C GLU A 38 -1.93 3.23 -12.32
N ILE A 39 -2.99 3.87 -11.82
CA ILE A 39 -4.24 3.22 -11.41
C ILE A 39 -5.28 3.42 -12.51
N THR A 40 -5.32 2.49 -13.46
CA THR A 40 -6.28 2.52 -14.58
C THR A 40 -7.66 1.96 -14.20
N LYS A 41 -7.75 1.15 -13.14
CA LYS A 41 -8.97 0.59 -12.58
C LYS A 41 -8.95 0.72 -11.07
N GLY A 42 -10.11 0.88 -10.44
CA GLY A 42 -10.22 0.94 -8.98
C GLY A 42 -9.66 2.21 -8.34
N HIS A 43 -9.69 3.33 -9.06
CA HIS A 43 -9.18 4.62 -8.58
C HIS A 43 -9.86 5.05 -7.27
N PHE A 44 -11.18 4.88 -7.18
CA PHE A 44 -11.94 5.19 -5.97
C PHE A 44 -11.49 4.36 -4.76
N GLU A 45 -11.28 3.06 -4.94
CA GLU A 45 -10.80 2.15 -3.90
C GLU A 45 -9.39 2.53 -3.41
N VAL A 46 -8.52 2.96 -4.33
CA VAL A 46 -7.17 3.40 -3.98
C VAL A 46 -7.17 4.76 -3.28
N ILE A 47 -7.95 5.74 -3.74
CA ILE A 47 -8.11 7.02 -3.06
C ILE A 47 -8.66 6.81 -1.65
N ARG A 48 -9.70 5.99 -1.51
CA ARG A 48 -10.25 5.64 -0.21
C ARG A 48 -9.22 4.96 0.70
N LEU A 49 -8.40 4.04 0.16
CA LEU A 49 -7.30 3.42 0.91
C LEU A 49 -6.31 4.46 1.42
N ILE A 50 -5.96 5.46 0.60
CA ILE A 50 -5.05 6.56 0.97
C ILE A 50 -5.67 7.40 2.08
N GLU A 51 -6.91 7.88 1.89
CA GLU A 51 -7.62 8.72 2.86
C GLU A 51 -7.77 8.03 4.20
N GLU A 52 -8.30 6.80 4.22
CA GLU A 52 -8.50 6.05 5.45
C GLU A 52 -7.17 5.77 6.17
N THR A 53 -6.08 5.57 5.41
CA THR A 53 -4.74 5.40 6.00
C THR A 53 -4.26 6.69 6.64
N TYR A 54 -4.43 7.84 5.97
CA TYR A 54 -4.06 9.15 6.49
C TYR A 54 -4.89 9.53 7.73
N GLU A 55 -6.22 9.34 7.69
CA GLU A 55 -7.12 9.64 8.80
C GLU A 55 -6.74 8.88 10.07
N ARG A 56 -6.36 7.60 9.94
CA ARG A 56 -5.90 6.78 11.07
C ARG A 56 -4.66 7.33 11.74
N MET A 57 -3.78 8.02 11.01
CA MET A 57 -2.54 8.57 11.57
C MET A 57 -2.79 9.69 12.58
N LEU A 58 -3.95 10.35 12.52
CA LEU A 58 -4.29 11.49 13.38
C LEU A 58 -3.12 12.47 13.52
N ALA A 59 -2.60 12.93 12.38
CA ALA A 59 -1.33 13.66 12.29
C ALA A 59 -1.34 15.02 13.02
N GLN A 60 -2.51 15.58 13.33
CA GLN A 60 -2.67 16.84 14.10
C GLN A 60 -1.80 18.00 13.60
N GLY A 61 -1.89 18.31 12.31
CA GLY A 61 -1.10 19.39 11.73
C GLY A 61 0.38 19.07 11.56
N ARG A 62 0.76 17.79 11.56
CA ARG A 62 2.12 17.33 11.24
C ARG A 62 2.18 16.77 9.82
N PRO A 63 3.34 16.88 9.14
CA PRO A 63 3.55 16.24 7.86
C PRO A 63 3.42 14.71 8.00
N CYS A 64 2.60 14.10 7.15
CA CYS A 64 2.47 12.65 7.04
C CYS A 64 3.17 12.16 5.78
N ARG A 65 4.27 11.43 5.96
CA ARG A 65 5.00 10.81 4.85
C ARG A 65 4.26 9.55 4.42
N MET A 66 3.92 9.45 3.15
CA MET A 66 3.20 8.30 2.60
C MET A 66 3.96 7.73 1.40
N VAL A 67 3.94 6.42 1.28
CA VAL A 67 4.46 5.70 0.12
C VAL A 67 3.40 4.74 -0.37
N LEU A 68 2.91 4.97 -1.59
CA LEU A 68 1.97 4.10 -2.29
C LEU A 68 2.75 3.19 -3.24
N ALA A 69 2.73 1.89 -2.99
CA ALA A 69 3.25 0.88 -3.89
C ALA A 69 2.12 0.34 -4.77
N VAL A 70 2.30 0.46 -6.08
CA VAL A 70 1.36 -0.04 -7.09
C VAL A 70 2.08 -1.04 -7.97
N SER A 71 1.63 -2.29 -7.99
CA SER A 71 2.22 -3.27 -8.89
C SER A 71 1.85 -3.00 -10.34
N GLN A 72 2.72 -3.37 -11.27
CA GLN A 72 2.28 -3.68 -12.63
C GLN A 72 1.25 -4.82 -12.58
N PRO A 73 0.38 -4.97 -13.60
CA PRO A 73 -0.52 -6.11 -13.69
C PRO A 73 0.27 -7.41 -13.55
N VAL A 74 -0.12 -8.24 -12.58
CA VAL A 74 0.60 -9.47 -12.23
C VAL A 74 0.65 -10.39 -13.45
N SER A 75 1.84 -10.87 -13.82
CA SER A 75 1.97 -11.82 -14.92
C SER A 75 1.37 -13.18 -14.54
N ARG A 76 0.96 -14.01 -15.51
CA ARG A 76 0.50 -15.38 -15.23
C ARG A 76 1.54 -16.18 -14.44
N ASN A 77 2.80 -16.13 -14.87
CA ASN A 77 3.89 -16.82 -14.18
C ASN A 77 4.07 -16.34 -12.73
N SER A 78 4.01 -15.02 -12.50
CA SER A 78 4.06 -14.45 -11.16
C SER A 78 2.85 -14.88 -10.32
N ALA A 79 1.64 -14.90 -10.89
CA ALA A 79 0.44 -15.35 -10.18
C ALA A 79 0.55 -16.82 -9.77
N ASP A 80 1.01 -17.69 -10.66
CA ASP A 80 1.22 -19.12 -10.38
C ASP A 80 2.25 -19.30 -9.25
N MET A 81 3.41 -18.64 -9.34
CA MET A 81 4.42 -18.66 -8.28
C MET A 81 3.89 -18.16 -6.93
N LEU A 82 3.09 -17.09 -6.92
CA LEU A 82 2.51 -16.53 -5.71
C LEU A 82 1.53 -17.52 -5.05
N ASN A 83 0.71 -18.20 -5.86
CA ASN A 83 -0.25 -19.17 -5.38
C ASN A 83 0.45 -20.44 -4.87
N ASP A 84 1.42 -20.97 -5.62
CA ASP A 84 2.18 -22.16 -5.27
C ASP A 84 2.96 -21.99 -3.97
N GLN A 85 3.55 -20.81 -3.77
CA GLN A 85 4.32 -20.46 -2.57
C GLN A 85 3.45 -19.93 -1.43
N ARG A 86 2.11 -19.94 -1.58
CA ARG A 86 1.16 -19.41 -0.59
C ARG A 86 1.57 -18.01 -0.11
N ALA A 87 1.98 -17.15 -1.05
CA ALA A 87 2.40 -15.81 -0.76
C ALA A 87 1.25 -15.00 -0.15
N THR A 88 1.57 -14.11 0.78
CA THR A 88 0.62 -13.14 1.32
C THR A 88 0.93 -11.75 0.77
N ILE A 89 -0.04 -10.85 0.82
CA ILE A 89 0.20 -9.43 0.48
C ILE A 89 1.30 -8.86 1.40
N GLY A 90 1.32 -9.24 2.68
CA GLY A 90 2.38 -8.85 3.61
C GLY A 90 3.78 -9.31 3.18
N THR A 91 3.91 -10.52 2.63
CA THR A 91 5.18 -11.03 2.09
C THR A 91 5.63 -10.23 0.87
N LEU A 92 4.69 -9.81 0.01
CA LEU A 92 4.97 -9.03 -1.19
C LEU A 92 5.40 -7.61 -0.84
N VAL A 93 4.64 -6.94 0.02
CA VAL A 93 4.92 -5.58 0.47
C VAL A 93 6.18 -5.54 1.34
N GLY A 94 6.41 -6.56 2.15
CA GLY A 94 7.65 -6.71 2.91
C GLY A 94 8.90 -6.76 2.03
N SER A 95 8.79 -7.28 0.81
CA SER A 95 9.90 -7.32 -0.17
C SER A 95 10.27 -5.94 -0.75
N ILE A 96 9.43 -4.92 -0.54
CA ILE A 96 9.71 -3.53 -0.91
C ILE A 96 10.75 -2.92 0.07
N GLY A 97 11.02 -3.58 1.20
CA GLY A 97 12.24 -3.46 2.02
C GLY A 97 12.73 -2.04 2.28
N GLY A 98 12.31 -1.39 3.36
CA GLY A 98 12.86 -0.10 3.81
C GLY A 98 12.74 1.08 2.83
N LYS A 99 12.18 0.87 1.62
CA LYS A 99 11.90 1.91 0.62
C LYS A 99 10.51 2.53 0.80
N LEU A 100 9.66 1.91 1.60
CA LEU A 100 8.63 2.64 2.34
C LEU A 100 9.37 3.51 3.37
N ALA A 101 8.91 4.74 3.66
CA ALA A 101 9.64 5.75 4.44
C ALA A 101 10.55 5.12 5.54
N SER A 102 11.85 5.29 5.39
CA SER A 102 12.87 4.27 5.74
C SER A 102 13.22 4.13 7.24
N PRO A 103 14.23 3.34 7.65
CA PRO A 103 14.11 2.28 8.66
C PRO A 103 14.67 2.67 10.03
N LEU A 104 13.89 2.48 11.10
CA LEU A 104 14.41 2.34 12.45
C LEU A 104 13.93 1.01 13.02
N GLY A 105 14.88 0.11 13.27
CA GLY A 105 14.68 -1.07 14.11
C GLY A 105 14.08 -2.29 13.40
N SER A 106 14.85 -3.36 13.40
CA SER A 106 14.41 -4.75 13.52
C SER A 106 12.89 -5.00 13.58
N ILE A 107 12.44 -5.81 12.62
CA ILE A 107 11.32 -6.77 12.62
C ILE A 107 10.94 -7.28 14.03
N ALA A 108 10.29 -6.46 14.87
CA ALA A 108 9.81 -6.89 16.19
C ALA A 108 8.79 -5.94 16.86
N GLU A 109 8.41 -4.81 16.25
CA GLU A 109 7.32 -4.01 16.82
C GLU A 109 5.98 -4.49 16.28
N LYS A 110 5.30 -5.21 17.18
CA LYS A 110 3.89 -5.57 17.15
C LYS A 110 3.10 -4.56 16.32
N ILE A 111 2.49 -5.05 15.24
CA ILE A 111 1.42 -4.38 14.51
C ILE A 111 0.26 -4.19 15.50
N ALA A 112 0.34 -3.14 16.32
CA ALA A 112 -0.73 -2.62 17.15
C ALA A 112 -1.37 -1.49 16.34
N GLY A 113 -2.20 -1.89 15.39
CA GLY A 113 -2.84 -0.99 14.45
C GLY A 113 -3.71 -1.84 13.55
N THR A 114 -4.94 -2.05 14.02
CA THR A 114 -6.02 -2.76 13.35
C THR A 114 -5.92 -2.66 11.84
N THR A 115 -5.60 -3.77 11.18
CA THR A 115 -5.86 -3.96 9.77
C THR A 115 -7.36 -3.85 9.58
N SER A 116 -7.85 -2.66 9.22
CA SER A 116 -9.15 -2.50 8.57
C SER A 116 -8.96 -2.70 7.07
N ALA A 117 -8.37 -3.84 6.72
CA ALA A 117 -8.98 -4.65 5.68
C ALA A 117 -10.01 -5.47 6.44
N SER A 118 -11.28 -5.38 6.05
CA SER A 118 -12.33 -6.34 6.39
C SER A 118 -11.73 -7.67 6.85
N ALA A 119 -12.02 -8.04 8.10
CA ALA A 119 -11.58 -9.27 8.75
C ALA A 119 -11.94 -10.48 7.87
N THR A 120 -11.08 -10.80 6.91
CA THR A 120 -11.19 -11.96 6.05
C THR A 120 -10.32 -13.00 6.71
N LYS A 121 -10.96 -13.76 7.62
CA LYS A 121 -10.41 -14.97 8.23
C LYS A 121 -9.58 -15.75 7.21
N ASN A 122 -8.27 -15.86 7.45
CA ASN A 122 -7.34 -16.92 7.03
C ASN A 122 -7.36 -17.49 5.59
N ARG A 123 -8.04 -16.90 4.61
CA ARG A 123 -7.95 -17.37 3.22
C ARG A 123 -6.79 -16.67 2.53
N LEU A 124 -5.72 -17.44 2.27
CA LEU A 124 -4.63 -17.03 1.40
C LEU A 124 -5.23 -16.45 0.10
N PRO A 125 -4.86 -15.22 -0.29
CA PRO A 125 -5.40 -14.61 -1.50
C PRO A 125 -4.98 -15.45 -2.71
N THR A 126 -5.93 -15.76 -3.58
CA THR A 126 -5.62 -16.31 -4.90
C THR A 126 -5.28 -15.14 -5.83
N PHE A 127 -4.07 -15.13 -6.38
CA PHE A 127 -3.63 -14.15 -7.36
C PHE A 127 -3.98 -14.63 -8.77
N HIS A 128 -4.44 -13.72 -9.62
CA HIS A 128 -4.68 -14.00 -11.03
C HIS A 128 -3.80 -13.12 -11.91
N SER A 129 -3.54 -13.61 -13.12
CA SER A 129 -2.91 -12.80 -14.16
C SER A 129 -3.75 -11.54 -14.39
N GLY A 130 -3.10 -10.38 -14.35
CA GLY A 130 -3.70 -9.07 -14.53
C GLY A 130 -4.21 -8.40 -13.24
N ASP A 131 -4.20 -9.10 -12.10
CA ASP A 131 -4.47 -8.45 -10.81
C ASP A 131 -3.44 -7.35 -10.55
N VAL A 132 -3.85 -6.27 -9.90
CA VAL A 132 -2.96 -5.18 -9.46
C VAL A 132 -2.95 -5.14 -7.94
N ILE A 133 -1.75 -5.19 -7.36
CA ILE A 133 -1.55 -5.14 -5.92
C ILE A 133 -1.25 -3.69 -5.55
N VAL A 134 -2.02 -3.15 -4.61
CA VAL A 134 -1.83 -1.79 -4.10
C VAL A 134 -1.56 -1.88 -2.61
N SER A 135 -0.51 -1.19 -2.16
CA SER A 135 -0.15 -1.09 -0.75
C SER A 135 0.23 0.35 -0.42
N ILE A 136 -0.09 0.78 0.79
CA ILE A 136 0.28 2.09 1.29
C ILE A 136 0.91 1.96 2.67
N ASP A 137 1.96 2.73 2.89
CA ASP A 137 2.59 2.93 4.19
C ASP A 137 2.58 4.42 4.50
N ALA A 138 2.17 4.76 5.71
CA ALA A 138 2.10 6.13 6.19
C ALA A 138 2.88 6.25 7.50
N GLN A 139 3.59 7.36 7.67
CA GLN A 139 4.41 7.65 8.83
C GLN A 139 4.30 9.11 9.25
N VAL A 140 4.17 9.32 10.55
CA VAL A 140 4.14 10.64 11.18
C VAL A 140 5.10 10.60 12.36
N SER A 141 5.84 11.70 12.57
CA SER A 141 6.67 11.89 13.75
C SER A 141 5.92 12.69 14.81
N GLY A 142 5.44 12.01 15.86
CA GLY A 142 4.56 12.53 16.90
C GLY A 142 3.07 12.44 16.53
N GLY A 143 2.22 13.18 17.24
CA GLY A 143 0.75 13.11 17.07
C GLY A 143 0.08 12.18 18.09
N ILE A 144 -1.25 12.04 18.00
CA ILE A 144 -2.04 11.16 18.89
C ILE A 144 -2.19 9.76 18.33
N GLY A 145 -2.24 9.65 16.99
CA GLY A 145 -2.41 8.38 16.31
C GLY A 145 -1.13 7.54 16.28
N PRO A 146 -1.18 6.37 15.61
CA PRO A 146 -0.01 5.54 15.41
C PRO A 146 1.07 6.30 14.64
N GLN A 147 2.33 6.04 14.99
CA GLN A 147 3.48 6.61 14.27
C GLN A 147 3.66 6.01 12.87
N ARG A 148 3.08 4.84 12.63
CA ARG A 148 3.08 4.14 11.35
C ARG A 148 1.77 3.39 11.13
N SER A 149 1.23 3.46 9.92
CA SER A 149 0.05 2.70 9.49
C SER A 149 0.26 2.17 8.10
N SER A 150 -0.15 0.93 7.84
CA SER A 150 -0.04 0.30 6.53
C SER A 150 -1.33 -0.41 6.16
N ALA A 151 -1.74 -0.30 4.90
CA ALA A 151 -2.92 -0.97 4.37
C ALA A 151 -2.65 -1.46 2.95
N SER A 152 -3.41 -2.46 2.49
CA SER A 152 -3.22 -3.02 1.15
C SER A 152 -4.51 -3.64 0.61
N LEU A 153 -4.64 -3.68 -0.71
CA LEU A 153 -5.73 -4.30 -1.42
C LEU A 153 -5.26 -4.92 -2.75
N ILE A 154 -6.08 -5.81 -3.30
CA ILE A 154 -5.87 -6.37 -4.65
C ILE A 154 -7.02 -5.88 -5.53
N LEU A 155 -6.68 -5.17 -6.59
CA LEU A 155 -7.60 -4.82 -7.67
C LEU A 155 -7.68 -6.02 -8.63
N LYS A 156 -8.85 -6.65 -8.69
CA LYS A 156 -9.07 -7.84 -9.52
C LYS A 156 -9.26 -7.45 -10.98
N VAL A 157 -8.61 -8.18 -11.90
CA VAL A 157 -8.65 -7.87 -13.34
C VAL A 157 -10.07 -7.96 -13.93
N ASN A 158 -10.89 -8.82 -13.34
CA ASN A 158 -12.32 -8.97 -13.58
C ASN A 158 -13.04 -9.05 -12.23
N GLY A 159 -14.12 -8.30 -12.08
CA GLY A 159 -14.99 -8.40 -10.91
C GLY A 159 -15.40 -9.86 -10.71
N GLY A 160 -14.81 -10.51 -9.72
CA GLY A 160 -15.39 -11.74 -9.18
C GLY A 160 -16.74 -11.34 -8.61
N ARG A 161 -17.79 -11.62 -9.37
CA ARG A 161 -19.15 -11.69 -8.84
C ARG A 161 -19.21 -12.75 -7.74
#